data_AF-A0AA47EMT5-F1
#
_entry.id   AF-A0AA47EMT5-F1
#
_cell.length_a   1.000
_cell.length_b   1.000
_cell.length_c   1.000
_cell.angle_alpha   90.00
_cell.angle_beta   90.00
_cell.angle_gamma   90.00
#
_symmetry.space_group_name_H-M   'P 1'
#
loop_
_entity.id
_entity.type
_entity.pdbx_description
1 polymer ?
#
loop_
_entity_poly.entity_id
_entity_poly.type
_entity_poly.pdbx_seq_one_letter_code
_entity_poly.pdbx_strand_id
1 'polypeptide(L)'
;MGVFSGFTRTGLNSFPALDDLNFTAEKVMLNFKKYLEILLYKISDKKTLGSLVPLVLDHMNREECYYLTKLATVSETKSPNCDPTKPRI
;
A
#
# COMPACT_ATOMS: atom_id res chain seq x y z
N MET A 1 -3.91 -12.23 -17.33
CA MET A 1 -5.15 -11.88 -16.58
C MET A 1 -5.13 -12.68 -15.28
N GLY A 2 -5.10 -12.01 -14.13
CA GLY A 2 -4.72 -12.61 -12.82
C GLY A 2 -5.65 -13.73 -12.36
N VAL A 3 -5.07 -14.77 -11.77
CA VAL A 3 -5.75 -16.01 -11.35
C VAL A 3 -7.04 -15.75 -10.56
N PHE A 4 -7.00 -14.88 -9.55
CA PHE A 4 -8.16 -14.53 -8.72
C PHE A 4 -9.27 -13.79 -9.47
N SER A 5 -8.92 -12.87 -10.37
CA SER A 5 -9.90 -12.22 -11.26
C SER A 5 -10.52 -13.23 -12.24
N GLY A 6 -9.84 -14.35 -12.53
CA GLY A 6 -10.41 -15.43 -13.30
C GLY A 6 -11.50 -16.20 -12.55
N PHE A 7 -11.34 -16.39 -11.22
CA PHE A 7 -12.30 -17.12 -10.39
C PHE A 7 -13.63 -16.39 -10.24
N THR A 8 -13.65 -15.05 -10.31
CA THR A 8 -14.89 -14.28 -10.22
C THR A 8 -15.84 -14.49 -11.41
N ARG A 9 -15.37 -15.05 -12.53
CA ARG A 9 -16.24 -15.45 -13.65
C ARG A 9 -17.24 -16.56 -13.30
N THR A 10 -17.05 -17.23 -12.16
CA THR A 10 -18.03 -18.19 -11.61
C THR A 10 -19.25 -17.51 -11.00
N GLY A 11 -19.26 -16.18 -10.89
CA GLY A 11 -20.28 -15.39 -10.19
C GLY A 11 -20.00 -15.21 -8.69
N LEU A 12 -18.97 -15.88 -8.15
CA LEU A 12 -18.50 -15.69 -6.78
C LEU A 12 -17.60 -14.46 -6.70
N ASN A 13 -18.09 -13.42 -6.01
CA ASN A 13 -17.35 -12.16 -5.83
C ASN A 13 -16.49 -12.11 -4.55
N SER A 14 -16.67 -13.08 -3.66
CA SER A 14 -15.87 -13.28 -2.45
C SER A 14 -15.72 -14.78 -2.19
N PHE A 15 -14.54 -15.17 -1.72
CA PHE A 15 -14.18 -16.54 -1.36
C PHE A 15 -12.93 -16.52 -0.48
N PRO A 16 -12.72 -17.51 0.41
CA PRO A 16 -11.68 -17.44 1.46
C PRO A 16 -10.27 -17.14 0.95
N ALA A 17 -9.88 -17.71 -0.20
CA ALA A 17 -8.57 -17.46 -0.76
C ALA A 17 -8.37 -16.01 -1.24
N LEU A 18 -9.44 -15.32 -1.67
CA LEU A 18 -9.39 -13.89 -2.00
C LEU A 18 -9.26 -13.03 -0.74
N ASP A 19 -9.92 -13.42 0.34
CA ASP A 19 -9.80 -12.73 1.62
C ASP A 19 -8.37 -12.87 2.18
N ASP A 20 -7.80 -14.07 2.15
CA ASP A 20 -6.41 -14.33 2.51
C ASP A 20 -5.41 -13.53 1.66
N LEU A 21 -5.69 -13.39 0.36
CA LEU A 21 -4.90 -12.55 -0.54
C LEU A 21 -4.96 -11.09 -0.09
N ASN A 22 -6.15 -10.56 0.23
CA ASN A 22 -6.33 -9.18 0.68
C ASN A 22 -5.62 -8.93 2.01
N PHE A 23 -5.74 -9.83 2.99
CA PHE A 23 -5.01 -9.72 4.26
C PHE A 23 -3.49 -9.81 4.09
N THR A 24 -3.02 -10.64 3.15
CA THR A 24 -1.59 -10.72 2.84
C THR A 24 -1.10 -9.43 2.19
N ALA A 25 -1.86 -8.89 1.24
CA ALA A 25 -1.55 -7.62 0.60
C ALA A 25 -1.50 -6.48 1.62
N GLU A 26 -2.47 -6.37 2.53
CA GLU A 26 -2.47 -5.39 3.63
C GLU A 26 -1.14 -5.44 4.41
N LYS A 27 -0.72 -6.63 4.86
CA LYS A 27 0.52 -6.81 5.64
C LYS A 27 1.76 -6.39 4.86
N VAL A 28 1.88 -6.80 3.59
CA VAL A 28 3.03 -6.46 2.75
C VAL A 28 3.10 -4.96 2.51
N MET A 29 1.96 -4.34 2.19
CA MET A 29 1.89 -2.91 1.87
C MET A 29 2.11 -2.04 3.11
N LEU A 30 1.63 -2.44 4.29
CA LEU A 30 1.97 -1.77 5.56
C LEU A 30 3.48 -1.81 5.84
N ASN A 31 4.13 -2.95 5.63
CA ASN A 31 5.57 -3.08 5.80
C ASN A 31 6.35 -2.23 4.79
N PHE A 32 5.92 -2.24 3.52
CA PHE A 32 6.55 -1.44 2.48
C PHE A 32 6.40 0.06 2.73
N LYS A 33 5.20 0.52 3.09
CA LYS A 33 4.94 1.89 3.51
C LYS A 33 5.86 2.32 4.67
N LYS A 34 5.99 1.48 5.71
CA LYS A 34 6.92 1.76 6.83
C LYS A 34 8.38 1.86 6.36
N TYR A 35 8.78 1.03 5.41
CA TYR A 35 10.11 1.12 4.82
C TYR A 35 10.32 2.43 4.05
N LEU A 36 9.32 2.89 3.28
CA LEU A 36 9.36 4.17 2.58
C LEU A 36 9.47 5.36 3.54
N GLU A 37 8.79 5.34 4.69
CA GLU A 37 8.94 6.36 5.75
C GLU A 37 10.37 6.40 6.31
N ILE A 38 10.96 5.24 6.59
CA ILE A 38 12.35 5.15 7.06
C ILE A 38 13.32 5.69 5.99
N LEU A 39 13.10 5.32 4.72
CA LEU A 39 13.95 5.76 3.63
C LEU A 39 13.81 7.27 3.39
N LEU A 40 12.60 7.81 3.48
CA LEU A 40 12.33 9.24 3.38
C LEU A 40 13.11 10.02 4.44
N TYR A 41 13.05 9.55 5.69
CA TYR A 41 13.84 10.13 6.79
C TYR A 41 15.34 10.10 6.49
N LYS A 42 15.87 8.94 6.07
CA LYS A 42 17.30 8.80 5.80
C LYS A 42 17.79 9.66 4.63
N ILE A 43 17.02 9.77 3.56
CA ILE A 43 17.39 10.61 2.41
C ILE A 43 17.29 12.09 2.79
N SER A 44 16.25 12.51 3.52
CA SER A 44 16.09 13.90 3.99
C SER A 44 17.24 14.33 4.90
N ASP A 45 17.72 13.42 5.75
CA ASP A 45 18.87 13.63 6.63
C ASP A 45 20.24 13.41 5.95
N LYS A 46 20.29 13.16 4.63
CA LYS A 46 21.51 12.87 3.87
C LYS A 46 22.30 11.65 4.41
N LYS A 47 21.61 10.69 5.04
CA LYS A 47 22.16 9.46 5.64
C LYS A 47 22.16 8.27 4.67
N THR A 48 21.76 8.44 3.42
CA THR A 48 21.72 7.37 2.42
C THR A 48 22.08 7.94 1.06
N LEU A 49 23.01 7.27 0.37
CA LEU A 49 23.39 7.59 -1.00
C LEU A 49 22.39 6.95 -1.97
N GLY A 50 21.92 7.72 -2.94
CA GLY A 50 20.98 7.26 -3.95
C GLY A 50 20.53 8.40 -4.85
N SER A 51 19.77 8.06 -5.91
CA SER A 51 19.21 9.03 -6.86
C SER A 51 17.76 9.44 -6.53
N LEU A 52 17.12 8.78 -5.56
CA LEU A 52 15.79 9.13 -5.12
C LEU A 52 15.79 10.45 -4.34
N VAL A 53 14.80 11.29 -4.61
CA VAL A 53 14.57 12.54 -3.88
C VAL A 53 13.42 12.38 -2.87
N PRO A 54 13.41 13.14 -1.75
CA PRO A 54 12.36 13.03 -0.73
C PRO A 54 10.94 13.10 -1.30
N LEU A 55 10.70 13.97 -2.29
CA LEU A 55 9.37 14.13 -2.90
C LEU A 55 8.85 12.85 -3.58
N VAL A 56 9.74 12.01 -4.14
CA VAL A 56 9.35 10.73 -4.74
C VAL A 56 8.92 9.74 -3.65
N LEU A 57 9.61 9.73 -2.51
CA LEU A 57 9.24 8.85 -1.39
C LEU A 57 7.97 9.30 -0.67
N ASP A 58 7.70 10.61 -0.60
CA ASP A 58 6.39 11.12 -0.18
C ASP A 58 5.28 10.69 -1.14
N HIS A 59 5.52 10.81 -2.45
CA HIS A 59 4.56 10.37 -3.46
C HIS A 59 4.23 8.88 -3.33
N MET A 60 5.24 8.02 -3.28
CA MET A 60 5.04 6.57 -3.09
C MET A 60 4.27 6.31 -1.78
N ASN A 61 4.65 6.94 -0.67
CA ASN A 61 3.94 6.79 0.61
C ASN A 61 2.46 7.17 0.54
N ARG A 62 2.09 8.19 -0.24
CA ARG A 62 0.69 8.60 -0.44
C ARG A 62 -0.07 7.60 -1.32
N GLU A 63 0.58 7.02 -2.32
CA GLU A 63 -0.02 5.94 -3.14
C GLU A 63 -0.27 4.68 -2.32
N GLU A 64 0.68 4.29 -1.47
CA GLU A 64 0.51 3.17 -0.54
C GLU A 64 -0.65 3.40 0.45
N CYS A 65 -0.74 4.61 0.99
CA CYS A 65 -1.86 5.00 1.84
C CYS A 65 -3.20 4.88 1.11
N TYR A 66 -3.28 5.38 -0.13
CA TYR A 66 -4.50 5.29 -0.93
C TYR A 66 -4.87 3.84 -1.26
N TYR A 67 -3.90 3.00 -1.63
CA TYR A 67 -4.12 1.59 -1.88
C TYR A 67 -4.72 0.89 -0.64
N LEU A 68 -4.13 1.08 0.53
CA LEU A 68 -4.61 0.51 1.78
C LEU A 68 -6.02 1.01 2.14
N THR A 69 -6.30 2.31 1.94
CA THR A 69 -7.65 2.87 2.11
C THR A 69 -8.64 2.16 1.19
N LYS A 70 -8.31 1.97 -0.09
CA LYS A 70 -9.20 1.28 -1.04
C LYS A 70 -9.37 -0.20 -0.72
N LEU A 71 -8.31 -0.88 -0.33
CA LEU A 71 -8.37 -2.28 0.09
C LEU A 71 -9.36 -2.44 1.26
N ALA A 72 -9.28 -1.58 2.28
CA ALA A 72 -10.21 -1.59 3.41
C ALA A 72 -11.67 -1.26 3.03
N THR A 73 -11.92 -0.57 1.91
CA THR A 73 -13.30 -0.33 1.44
C THR A 73 -13.93 -1.52 0.72
N VAL A 74 -13.14 -2.49 0.26
CA VAL A 74 -13.61 -3.63 -0.55
C VAL A 74 -13.31 -4.99 0.08
N SER A 75 -12.72 -5.02 1.28
CA SER A 75 -12.33 -6.23 2.02
C SER A 75 -12.45 -6.00 3.53
N GLU A 76 -12.25 -7.05 4.32
CA GLU A 76 -12.30 -6.99 5.79
C GLU A 76 -10.99 -6.49 6.44
N THR A 77 -10.08 -5.93 5.65
CA THR A 77 -8.83 -5.30 6.13
C THR A 77 -9.12 -3.99 6.88
N LYS A 78 -8.16 -3.53 7.69
CA LYS A 78 -8.35 -2.33 8.52
C LYS A 78 -8.06 -1.07 7.72
N SER A 79 -8.86 -0.04 7.95
CA SER A 79 -8.57 1.29 7.42
C SER A 79 -7.22 1.78 7.96
N PRO A 80 -6.30 2.25 7.11
CA PRO A 80 -5.00 2.69 7.54
C PRO A 80 -5.11 4.03 8.28
N ASN A 81 -4.26 4.25 9.28
CA ASN A 81 -4.16 5.54 9.96
C ASN A 81 -3.24 6.51 9.19
N CYS A 82 -3.69 6.95 8.00
CA CYS A 82 -2.97 7.90 7.16
C CYS A 82 -3.93 8.70 6.26
N ASP A 83 -3.45 9.84 5.75
CA ASP A 83 -4.16 10.67 4.78
C ASP A 83 -3.38 10.71 3.45
N PRO A 84 -3.92 10.15 2.35
CA PRO A 84 -3.25 10.18 1.05
C PRO A 84 -3.30 11.55 0.37
N THR A 85 -4.14 12.46 0.86
CA THR A 85 -4.35 13.82 0.32
C THR A 85 -3.58 14.90 1.05
N LYS A 86 -2.86 14.53 2.13
CA LYS A 86 -2.03 15.46 2.89
C LYS A 86 -1.08 16.24 1.96
N PRO A 87 -0.73 17.49 2.31
CA PRO A 87 0.31 18.23 1.61
C PRO A 87 1.59 17.40 1.48
N ARG A 88 2.25 17.50 0.31
CA ARG A 88 3.52 16.81 0.04
C ARG A 88 4.60 17.38 0.94
N ILE A 89 5.47 16.49 1.46
CA ILE A 89 6.62 16.78 2.35
C ILE A 89 6.56 18.15 3.02
#